data_AF-A0A4P6EHL3-F1
#
_entry.id   AF-A0A4P6EHL3-F1
#
_cell.length_a   1.000
_cell.length_b   1.000
_cell.length_c   1.000
_cell.angle_alpha   90.00
_cell.angle_beta   90.00
_cell.angle_gamma   90.00
#
_symmetry.space_group_name_H-M   'P 1'
#
loop_
_entity.id
_entity.type
_entity.pdbx_description
1 polymer ?
#
loop_
_entity_poly.entity_id
_entity_poly.type
_entity_poly.pdbx_seq_one_letter_code
_entity_poly.pdbx_strand_id
1 'polypeptide(L)'
;MNDATPWRDLPVGARVVVRRRLDPAESAQARAEGRGSVWTDVIGIVRSVDDAGLTVHTDAPRDPSPREVHIPSASIETAKRIPRRPTRSRR
;
A
#
# COMPACT_ATOMS: atom_id res chain seq x y z
N MET A 1 -13.44 -5.62 -16.96
CA MET A 1 -12.07 -6.18 -16.96
C MET A 1 -11.39 -5.68 -15.69
N ASN A 2 -11.12 -6.56 -14.73
CA ASN A 2 -10.30 -6.21 -13.56
C ASN A 2 -8.86 -6.05 -14.05
N ASP A 3 -8.46 -4.81 -14.31
CA ASP A 3 -7.10 -4.40 -14.68
C ASP A 3 -6.16 -4.48 -13.44
N ALA A 4 -6.24 -5.60 -12.73
CA ALA A 4 -5.43 -5.87 -11.56
C ALA A 4 -4.14 -6.53 -12.05
N THR A 5 -3.12 -5.71 -12.35
CA THR A 5 -1.75 -6.20 -12.51
C THR A 5 -1.39 -7.04 -11.28
N PRO A 6 -0.93 -8.29 -11.45
CA PRO A 6 -0.47 -9.10 -10.32
C PRO A 6 0.55 -8.30 -9.52
N TRP A 7 0.46 -8.35 -8.19
CA TRP A 7 1.35 -7.55 -7.33
C TRP A 7 2.84 -7.86 -7.58
N ARG A 8 3.14 -9.08 -8.04
CA ARG A 8 4.46 -9.56 -8.43
C ARG A 8 5.04 -8.86 -9.68
N ASP A 9 4.17 -8.35 -10.54
CA ASP A 9 4.55 -7.68 -11.80
C ASP A 9 4.61 -6.15 -11.66
N LEU A 10 4.47 -5.63 -10.44
CA LEU A 10 4.52 -4.20 -10.19
C LEU A 10 5.94 -3.66 -10.39
N PRO A 11 6.16 -2.67 -11.26
CA PRO A 11 7.50 -2.16 -11.49
C PRO A 11 7.97 -1.29 -10.31
N VAL A 12 9.24 -1.44 -9.95
CA VAL A 12 9.91 -0.55 -8.98
C VAL A 12 9.79 0.90 -9.44
N GLY A 13 9.48 1.80 -8.49
CA GLY A 13 9.21 3.20 -8.75
C GLY A 13 7.77 3.52 -9.20
N ALA A 14 6.90 2.52 -9.39
CA ALA A 14 5.48 2.76 -9.61
C ALA A 14 4.78 3.17 -8.31
N ARG A 15 3.82 4.09 -8.44
CA ARG A 15 2.90 4.44 -7.37
C ARG A 15 1.77 3.43 -7.34
N VAL A 16 1.51 2.85 -6.19
CA VAL A 16 0.56 1.75 -6.02
C VAL A 16 -0.32 1.98 -4.79
N VAL A 17 -1.50 1.37 -4.82
CA VAL A 17 -2.31 1.10 -3.63
C VAL A 17 -2.33 -0.41 -3.42
N VAL A 18 -2.04 -0.84 -2.19
CA VAL A 18 -1.96 -2.24 -1.80
C VAL A 18 -2.96 -2.45 -0.67
N ARG A 19 -3.97 -3.27 -0.93
CA ARG A 19 -4.89 -3.72 0.11
C ARG A 19 -4.25 -4.91 0.81
N ARG A 20 -3.96 -4.76 2.09
CA ARG A 20 -3.42 -5.83 2.93
C ARG A 20 -4.33 -6.20 4.08
N ARG A 21 -4.30 -7.46 4.51
CA ARG A 21 -4.92 -7.91 5.75
C ARG A 21 -4.13 -7.41 6.94
N LEU A 22 -4.84 -6.96 7.96
CA LEU A 22 -4.25 -6.69 9.28
C LEU A 22 -4.06 -8.01 10.03
N ASP A 23 -2.95 -8.12 10.75
CA ASP A 23 -2.77 -9.19 11.73
C ASP A 23 -3.82 -9.06 12.86
N PRO A 24 -4.21 -10.14 13.56
CA PRO A 24 -5.17 -10.05 14.66
C PRO A 24 -4.86 -8.96 15.70
N ALA A 25 -3.59 -8.72 16.02
CA ALA A 25 -3.19 -7.66 16.95
C ALA A 25 -3.49 -6.26 16.38
N GLU A 26 -3.11 -6.01 15.13
CA GLU A 26 -3.39 -4.75 14.43
C GLU A 26 -4.90 -4.54 14.22
N SER A 27 -5.64 -5.62 13.93
CA SER A 27 -7.08 -5.56 13.75
C SER A 27 -7.82 -5.30 15.07
N ALA A 28 -7.33 -5.83 16.19
CA ALA A 28 -7.83 -5.51 17.52
C ALA A 28 -7.59 -4.03 17.87
N GLN A 29 -6.39 -3.52 17.59
CA GLN A 29 -6.08 -2.10 17.79
C GLN A 29 -6.94 -1.19 16.90
N ALA A 30 -7.07 -1.52 15.61
CA ALA A 30 -7.93 -0.78 14.70
C ALA A 30 -9.38 -0.72 15.23
N ARG A 31 -9.92 -1.86 15.70
CA ARG A 31 -11.25 -1.90 16.34
C ARG A 31 -11.35 -1.01 17.57
N ALA A 32 -10.33 -1.03 18.44
CA ALA A 32 -10.28 -0.18 19.63
C ALA A 32 -10.27 1.32 19.27
N GLU A 33 -9.65 1.69 18.15
CA GLU A 33 -9.66 3.04 17.59
C GLU A 33 -10.94 3.37 16.78
N GLY A 34 -11.96 2.51 16.82
CA GLY A 34 -13.22 2.69 16.08
C GLY A 34 -13.13 2.38 14.59
N ARG A 35 -11.98 1.86 14.12
CA ARG A 35 -11.75 1.42 12.74
C ARG A 35 -12.08 -0.06 12.65
N GLY A 36 -13.30 -0.41 12.26
CA GLY A 36 -13.79 -1.80 12.14
C GLY A 36 -13.13 -2.65 11.04
N SER A 37 -11.93 -2.30 10.60
CA SER A 37 -11.32 -2.85 9.39
C SER A 37 -10.39 -4.02 9.74
N VAL A 38 -10.62 -5.16 9.09
CA VAL A 38 -9.67 -6.29 8.99
C VAL A 38 -8.65 -6.10 7.87
N TRP A 39 -8.84 -5.04 7.08
CA TRP A 39 -8.02 -4.67 5.93
C TRP A 39 -7.51 -3.25 6.09
N THR A 40 -6.36 -2.94 5.49
CA THR A 40 -5.88 -1.57 5.34
C THR A 40 -5.30 -1.37 3.96
N ASP A 41 -5.46 -0.16 3.42
CA ASP A 41 -4.96 0.22 2.11
C ASP A 41 -3.68 1.05 2.30
N VAL A 42 -2.55 0.52 1.84
CA VAL A 42 -1.24 1.18 1.88
C VAL A 42 -0.99 1.83 0.53
N ILE A 43 -0.75 3.14 0.53
CA ILE A 43 -0.42 3.91 -0.69
C ILE A 43 1.05 4.31 -0.63
N GLY A 44 1.80 3.97 -1.67
CA GLY A 44 3.22 4.25 -1.72
C GLY A 44 3.86 4.02 -3.07
N ILE A 45 5.18 4.16 -3.10
CA ILE A 45 6.03 3.89 -4.26
C ILE A 45 6.71 2.55 -4.04
N VAL A 46 6.63 1.63 -5.01
CA VAL A 46 7.30 0.32 -4.95
C VAL A 46 8.81 0.50 -4.89
N ARG A 47 9.46 -0.13 -3.90
CA ARG A 47 10.92 -0.16 -3.74
C ARG A 47 11.50 -1.50 -4.13
N SER A 48 10.87 -2.59 -3.71
CA SER A 48 11.23 -3.95 -4.10
C SER A 48 9.99 -4.83 -4.17
N VAL A 49 10.08 -5.86 -5.00
CA VAL A 49 9.11 -6.95 -5.13
C VAL A 49 9.90 -8.24 -5.08
N ASP A 50 9.52 -9.15 -4.20
CA ASP A 50 10.13 -10.46 -4.06
C ASP A 50 9.10 -11.51 -3.64
N ASP A 51 9.52 -12.77 -3.48
CA ASP A 51 8.63 -13.85 -3.06
C ASP A 51 8.10 -13.68 -1.63
N ALA A 52 8.84 -12.98 -0.76
CA ALA A 52 8.43 -12.70 0.60
C ALA A 52 7.34 -11.61 0.65
N GLY A 53 7.33 -10.68 -0.30
CA GLY A 53 6.25 -9.72 -0.47
C GLY A 53 6.64 -8.46 -1.23
N LEU A 54 6.07 -7.34 -0.80
CA LEU A 54 6.16 -6.05 -1.47
C LEU A 54 6.63 -4.98 -0.48
N THR A 55 7.71 -4.28 -0.81
CA THR A 55 8.19 -3.15 -0.02
C THR A 55 7.80 -1.85 -0.70
N VAL A 56 7.10 -0.99 0.04
CA VAL A 56 6.65 0.32 -0.44
C VAL A 56 7.16 1.44 0.45
N HIS A 57 7.52 2.55 -0.17
CA HIS A 57 7.81 3.80 0.53
C HIS A 57 6.52 4.64 0.57
N THR A 58 6.00 4.94 1.75
CA THR A 58 4.68 5.58 1.88
C THR A 58 4.67 6.98 1.27
N ASP A 59 3.63 7.25 0.46
CA ASP A 59 3.38 8.55 -0.18
C ASP A 59 2.30 9.29 0.60
N ALA A 60 2.58 9.57 1.88
CA ALA A 60 1.66 10.26 2.78
C ALA A 60 1.95 11.77 2.75
N PRO A 61 1.10 12.62 2.13
CA PRO A 61 1.34 14.06 2.06
C PRO A 61 1.15 14.77 3.40
N ARG A 62 0.54 14.11 4.39
CA ARG A 62 0.27 14.64 5.73
C ARG A 62 1.29 14.18 6.77
N ASP A 63 2.16 13.24 6.43
CA ASP A 63 3.23 12.77 7.30
C ASP A 63 4.56 13.20 6.66
N PRO A 64 5.30 14.15 7.26
CA PRO A 64 6.58 14.61 6.72
C PRO A 64 7.67 13.52 6.77
N SER A 65 7.42 12.41 7.47
CA SER A 65 8.33 11.27 7.57
C SER A 65 7.78 10.11 6.76
N PRO A 66 8.04 10.04 5.44
CA PRO A 66 7.70 8.85 4.67
C PRO A 66 8.44 7.65 5.26
N ARG A 67 7.73 6.54 5.39
CA ARG A 67 8.23 5.32 6.04
C ARG A 67 8.27 4.19 5.02
N GLU A 68 9.27 3.34 5.16
CA GLU A 68 9.30 2.08 4.42
C GLU A 68 8.38 1.08 5.12
N VAL A 69 7.52 0.44 4.32
CA VAL A 69 6.55 -0.55 4.79
C VAL A 69 6.74 -1.81 3.95
N HIS A 70 7.10 -2.89 4.62
CA HIS A 70 7.11 -4.22 4.04
C HIS A 70 5.74 -4.88 4.23
N ILE A 71 5.16 -5.41 3.15
CA ILE A 71 3.87 -6.08 3.14
C ILE A 71 4.12 -7.55 2.75
N PRO A 72 3.95 -8.50 3.68
CA PRO A 72 4.14 -9.92 3.40
C PRO A 72 3.18 -10.40 2.30
N SER A 73 3.65 -11.27 1.43
CA SER A 73 2.87 -11.82 0.31
C SER A 73 1.56 -12.46 0.77
N ALA A 74 1.57 -13.16 1.91
CA ALA A 74 0.39 -13.77 2.52
C ALA A 74 -0.65 -12.76 3.02
N SER A 75 -0.26 -11.51 3.23
CA SER A 75 -1.16 -10.45 3.66
C SER A 75 -1.73 -9.64 2.50
N ILE A 76 -1.20 -9.78 1.28
CA ILE A 76 -1.66 -9.00 0.11
C ILE A 76 -2.94 -9.61 -0.44
N GLU A 77 -4.03 -8.86 -0.38
CA GLU A 77 -5.30 -9.24 -1.01
C GLU A 77 -5.33 -8.75 -2.45
N THR A 78 -4.99 -7.47 -2.66
CA THR A 78 -4.97 -6.85 -3.98
C THR A 78 -3.90 -5.78 -4.04
N ALA A 79 -3.36 -5.56 -5.23
CA ALA A 79 -2.53 -4.40 -5.51
C ALA A 79 -2.93 -3.79 -6.84
N LYS A 80 -2.88 -2.47 -6.92
CA LYS A 80 -3.20 -1.72 -8.13
C LYS A 80 -2.23 -0.57 -8.33
N ARG A 81 -1.74 -0.44 -9.55
CA ARG A 81 -1.02 0.76 -9.98
C ARG A 81 -1.97 1.95 -10.05
N ILE A 82 -1.56 3.06 -9.45
CA ILE A 82 -2.32 4.31 -9.49
C ILE A 82 -1.50 5.37 -10.23
N PRO A 83 -2.17 6.31 -10.92
CA PRO A 83 -1.47 7.39 -11.60
C PRO A 83 -0.61 8.19 -10.61
N ARG A 84 0.46 8.79 -11.16
CA ARG A 84 1.27 9.75 -10.41
C ARG A 84 0.36 10.87 -9.91
N ARG A 85 0.72 11.42 -8.76
CA ARG A 85 -0.03 12.55 -8.19
C ARG A 85 -0.09 13.67 -9.24
N PRO A 86 -1.26 14.24 -9.53
CA PRO A 86 -1.34 15.43 -10.36
C PRO A 86 -0.50 16.52 -9.72
N THR A 87 0.49 17.05 -10.43
CA THR A 87 1.16 18.28 -10.02
C THR A 87 0.11 19.39 -10.05
N ARG A 88 -0.15 20.01 -8.90
CA ARG A 88 -1.07 21.13 -8.83
C ARG A 88 -0.42 22.27 -9.62
N SER A 89 -0.86 22.49 -10.86
CA SER A 89 -0.44 23.65 -11.65
C SER A 89 -0.94 24.88 -10.91
N ARG A 90 -0.02 25.62 -10.31
CA ARG A 90 -0.29 26.91 -9.68
C ARG A 90 -0.46 27.89 -10.84
N ARG A 91 -1.71 28.24 -11.17
CA ARG A 91 -2.00 29.48 -11.91
C ARG A 91 -1.84 30.65 -10.96
#